data_AF-A0A3C1QVE5-F1
#
_entry.id   AF-A0A3C1QVE5-F1
#
_cell.length_a   1.000
_cell.length_b   1.000
_cell.length_c   1.000
_cell.angle_alpha   90.00
_cell.angle_beta   90.00
_cell.angle_gamma   90.00
#
_symmetry.space_group_name_H-M   'P 1'
#
loop_
_entity.id
_entity.type
_entity.pdbx_description
1 polymer ?
#
loop_
_entity_poly.entity_id
_entity_poly.type
_entity_poly.pdbx_seq_one_letter_code
_entity_poly.pdbx_strand_id
1 'polypeptide(L)' 'GATSTATLTITITGANDSPHDLATTGLTVQENVANGTTVGTITASDVDAGDTATFSLVDDAGGRFAI' A
#
# COMPACT_ATOMS: atom_id res chain seq x y z
N GLY A 1 11.23 -57.58 1.84
CA GLY A 1 10.24 -56.86 2.65
C GLY A 1 9.44 -55.95 1.74
N ALA A 2 8.14 -55.77 1.98
CA ALA A 2 7.32 -54.86 1.20
C ALA A 2 7.29 -53.47 1.86
N THR A 3 7.47 -52.42 1.06
CA THR A 3 7.31 -51.02 1.46
C THR A 3 6.07 -50.44 0.79
N SER A 4 5.34 -49.59 1.50
CA SER A 4 4.20 -48.84 0.98
C SER A 4 4.39 -47.37 1.34
N THR A 5 4.10 -46.48 0.40
CA THR A 5 4.22 -45.03 0.56
C THR A 5 2.90 -44.38 0.17
N ALA A 6 2.54 -43.30 0.85
CA ALA A 6 1.41 -42.45 0.51
C ALA A 6 1.86 -40.99 0.42
N THR A 7 1.20 -40.21 -0.42
CA THR A 7 1.45 -38.77 -0.55
C THR A 7 0.47 -38.02 0.35
N LEU A 8 1.00 -37.14 1.21
CA LEU A 8 0.23 -36.16 1.94
C LEU A 8 0.41 -34.79 1.27
N THR A 9 -0.69 -34.21 0.80
CA THR A 9 -0.70 -32.83 0.32
C THR A 9 -1.19 -31.93 1.44
N ILE A 10 -0.42 -30.88 1.75
CA ILE A 10 -0.80 -29.82 2.69
C ILE A 10 -0.93 -28.54 1.88
N THR A 11 -2.11 -27.90 1.95
CA THR A 11 -2.35 -26.59 1.35
C THR A 11 -2.34 -25.54 2.46
N ILE A 12 -1.58 -24.46 2.26
CA ILE A 12 -1.64 -23.28 3.12
C ILE A 12 -2.39 -22.18 2.38
N THR A 13 -3.42 -21.64 3.01
CA THR A 13 -4.14 -20.45 2.55
C THR A 13 -3.69 -19.25 3.38
N GLY A 14 -3.16 -18.23 2.72
CA GLY A 14 -2.82 -16.96 3.36
C GLY A 14 -4.05 -16.21 3.85
N ALA A 15 -3.85 -15.29 4.79
CA ALA A 15 -4.81 -14.27 5.16
C ALA A 15 -4.33 -12.93 4.58
N ASN A 16 -5.22 -11.94 4.51
CA ASN A 16 -4.85 -10.59 4.11
C ASN A 16 -3.87 -9.99 5.13
N ASP A 17 -2.72 -9.55 4.65
CA ASP A 17 -1.76 -8.77 5.40
C ASP A 17 -2.14 -7.28 5.38
N SER A 18 -1.47 -6.48 6.21
CA SER A 18 -1.70 -5.03 6.26
C SER A 18 -0.69 -4.29 5.39
N PRO A 19 -1.09 -3.21 4.68
CA PRO A 19 -0.15 -2.43 3.89
C PRO A 19 0.98 -1.85 4.74
N HIS A 20 2.19 -1.83 4.19
CA HIS A 20 3.41 -1.30 4.81
C HIS A 20 4.24 -0.49 3.80
N ASP A 21 5.46 -0.13 4.18
CA ASP A 21 6.42 0.62 3.33
C ASP A 21 5.82 1.86 2.66
N LEU A 22 5.26 2.75 3.48
CA LEU A 22 4.79 4.04 3.00
C LEU A 22 5.95 4.80 2.34
N ALA A 23 5.80 5.06 1.05
CA ALA A 23 6.77 5.79 0.26
C ALA A 23 6.12 7.03 -0.36
N THR A 24 6.92 8.08 -0.54
CA THR A 24 6.46 9.36 -1.07
C THR A 24 7.44 9.87 -2.11
N THR A 25 6.93 10.43 -3.20
CA THR A 25 7.74 11.13 -4.20
C THR A 25 7.28 12.58 -4.30
N GLY A 26 8.21 13.54 -4.20
CA GLY A 26 7.91 14.96 -4.17
C GLY A 26 7.69 15.48 -2.75
N LEU A 27 6.57 16.17 -2.50
CA LEU A 27 6.20 16.86 -1.24
C LEU A 27 6.75 18.28 -1.07
N THR A 28 7.25 18.86 -2.14
CA THR A 28 7.60 20.28 -2.19
C THR A 28 6.79 20.94 -3.29
N VAL A 29 6.21 22.10 -2.99
CA VAL A 29 5.45 22.89 -3.96
C VAL A 29 5.95 24.32 -3.95
N GLN A 30 6.03 24.94 -5.13
CA GLN A 30 6.43 26.33 -5.24
C GLN A 30 5.33 27.24 -4.70
N GLU A 31 5.70 28.40 -4.17
CA GLU A 31 4.72 29.40 -3.80
C GLU A 31 3.93 29.90 -5.03
N ASN A 32 2.70 30.38 -4.81
CA ASN A 32 1.85 31.02 -5.81
C ASN A 32 1.41 30.12 -6.99
N VAL A 33 1.47 28.79 -6.84
CA VAL A 33 0.88 27.86 -7.82
C VAL A 33 -0.65 27.80 -7.70
N ALA A 34 -1.31 27.32 -8.75
CA ALA A 34 -2.76 27.16 -8.76
C ALA A 34 -3.24 26.05 -7.82
N ASN A 35 -4.44 26.20 -7.27
CA ASN A 35 -5.10 25.14 -6.51
C ASN A 35 -5.27 23.87 -7.36
N GLY A 36 -5.04 22.71 -6.74
CA GLY A 36 -5.04 21.42 -7.43
C GLY A 36 -3.72 21.05 -8.09
N THR A 37 -2.66 21.86 -7.93
CA THR A 37 -1.31 21.46 -8.35
C THR A 37 -0.88 20.21 -7.59
N THR A 38 -0.47 19.16 -8.30
CA THR A 38 0.06 17.94 -7.70
C THR A 38 1.35 18.26 -6.94
N VAL A 39 1.35 17.99 -5.63
CA VAL A 39 2.49 18.23 -4.74
C VAL A 39 3.41 17.01 -4.68
N GLY A 40 2.86 15.83 -4.88
CA GLY A 40 3.58 14.57 -4.86
C GLY A 40 2.64 13.37 -4.98
N THR A 41 3.22 12.19 -4.83
CA THR A 41 2.50 10.93 -4.81
C THR A 41 2.85 10.15 -3.55
N ILE A 42 1.90 9.33 -3.09
CA ILE A 42 2.03 8.44 -1.94
C ILE A 42 1.73 7.04 -2.43
N THR A 43 2.53 6.07 -1.99
CA THR A 43 2.33 4.64 -2.28
C THR A 43 2.56 3.83 -1.02
N ALA A 44 1.91 2.67 -0.93
CA ALA A 44 2.17 1.65 0.07
C ALA A 44 2.37 0.31 -0.64
N SER A 45 3.07 -0.61 0.01
CA SER A 45 3.29 -1.97 -0.48
C SER A 45 2.49 -2.94 0.36
N ASP A 46 2.05 -4.03 -0.26
CA ASP A 46 1.43 -5.17 0.40
C ASP A 46 1.90 -6.45 -0.31
N VAL A 47 2.06 -7.54 0.43
CA VAL A 47 2.52 -8.83 -0.11
C VAL A 47 1.40 -9.56 -0.85
N ASP A 48 0.14 -9.24 -0.54
CA ASP A 48 -1.02 -9.82 -1.19
C ASP A 48 -1.23 -9.21 -2.58
N ALA A 49 -1.16 -10.08 -3.59
CA ALA A 49 -1.26 -9.67 -4.97
C ALA A 49 -2.68 -9.22 -5.33
N GLY A 50 -2.81 -7.97 -5.79
CA GLY A 50 -4.09 -7.39 -6.22
C GLY A 50 -4.81 -6.58 -5.14
N ASP A 51 -4.23 -6.50 -3.94
CA ASP A 51 -4.74 -5.67 -2.86
C ASP A 51 -4.57 -4.17 -3.13
N THR A 52 -5.41 -3.37 -2.47
CA THR A 52 -5.41 -1.91 -2.62
C THR A 52 -5.35 -1.23 -1.26
N ALA A 53 -4.61 -0.13 -1.19
CA ALA A 53 -4.53 0.70 0.00
C ALA A 53 -5.43 1.95 -0.12
N THR A 54 -6.02 2.36 1.00
CA THR A 54 -6.73 3.63 1.13
C THR A 54 -5.90 4.57 2.01
N PHE A 55 -5.78 5.83 1.59
CA PHE A 55 -5.02 6.84 2.31
C PHE A 55 -5.95 7.90 2.89
N SER A 56 -5.53 8.52 4.00
CA SER A 56 -6.18 9.72 4.55
C SER A 56 -5.14 10.70 5.08
N LEU A 57 -5.46 11.99 5.06
CA LEU A 57 -4.65 13.01 5.72
C LEU A 57 -5.04 13.12 7.19
N VAL A 58 -4.06 13.02 8.08
CA VAL A 58 -4.25 13.31 9.51
C VAL A 58 -4.36 14.81 9.80
N ASP A 59 -3.78 15.61 8.91
CA ASP A 59 -3.82 17.07 8.92
C ASP A 59 -3.80 17.54 7.45
N ASP A 60 -4.83 18.28 7.04
CA ASP A 60 -4.97 18.85 5.71
C ASP A 60 -4.43 20.30 5.62
N ALA A 61 -3.77 20.73 6.70
CA ALA A 61 -3.26 22.06 6.93
C ALA A 61 -4.36 23.14 6.82
N GLY A 62 -5.57 22.85 7.32
CA GLY A 62 -6.73 23.74 7.24
C GLY A 62 -7.36 23.77 5.84
N GLY A 63 -7.42 22.61 5.19
CA GLY A 63 -8.02 22.43 3.86
C GLY A 63 -7.12 22.84 2.69
N ARG A 64 -5.82 23.04 2.90
CA ARG A 64 -4.88 23.41 1.82
C ARG A 64 -4.45 22.20 0.97
N PHE A 65 -4.50 21.00 1.54
CA PHE A 65 -4.13 19.77 0.85
C PHE A 65 -5.28 18.77 0.81
N ALA A 66 -5.28 17.92 -0.22
CA ALA A 66 -6.22 16.83 -0.42
C ALA A 66 -5.51 15.67 -1.12
N ILE A 67 -6.03 14.44 -0.95
CA ILE A 67 -5.54 13.21 -1.61
C ILE A 67 -6.68 12.41 -2.21
#